data_AF-A0A6J6KDA7-F1
#
_entry.id   AF-A0A6J6KDA7-F1
#
_cell.length_a   1.000
_cell.length_b   1.000
_cell.length_c   1.000
_cell.angle_alpha   90.00
_cell.angle_beta   90.00
_cell.angle_gamma   90.00
#
_symmetry.space_group_name_H-M   'P 1'
#
loop_
_entity.id
_entity.type
_entity.pdbx_description
1 polymer ?
#
loop_
_entity_poly.entity_id
_entity_poly.type
_entity_poly.pdbx_seq_one_letter_code
_entity_poly.pdbx_strand_id
1 'polypeptide(L)'
;MNDMNGRGIIRANALLTALFVISAIVAAVVFDDPWKNIAAGIALGCFAAGVIVFLWGYWTAVQRSRVDNIAVSSLYFLVDKCAPKSVARIMNGLLAVQVVVSIATASVRSSTNGEPGSTLAYGILVPMLGLGLNGLWGAFYGSFRPRRDTKIEGVPDEGPASGQDVGHD
;
A
#
# COMPACT_ATOMS: atom_id res chain seq x y z
N MET A 1 -23.53 -16.11 5.74
CA MET A 1 -22.94 -15.09 4.86
C MET A 1 -21.71 -14.55 5.58
N ASN A 2 -20.63 -15.31 5.49
CA ASN A 2 -19.57 -15.38 6.50
C ASN A 2 -18.77 -14.08 6.63
N ASP A 3 -18.44 -13.74 7.87
CA ASP A 3 -17.74 -12.52 8.29
C ASP A 3 -16.36 -12.40 7.62
N MET A 4 -16.31 -11.64 6.52
CA MET A 4 -15.05 -11.12 6.01
C MET A 4 -14.53 -10.06 6.97
N ASN A 5 -13.57 -10.42 7.81
CA ASN A 5 -12.81 -9.44 8.60
C ASN A 5 -12.29 -8.32 7.68
N GLY A 6 -12.53 -7.07 8.06
CA GLY A 6 -12.18 -5.90 7.26
C GLY A 6 -13.14 -5.56 6.11
N ARG A 7 -14.38 -6.06 6.10
CA ARG A 7 -15.42 -5.71 5.10
C ARG A 7 -15.62 -4.20 4.92
N GLY A 8 -15.48 -3.42 6.01
CA GLY A 8 -15.55 -1.96 5.97
C GLY A 8 -14.45 -1.36 5.08
N ILE A 9 -13.21 -1.79 5.25
CA ILE A 9 -12.05 -1.31 4.47
C ILE A 9 -12.22 -1.68 2.99
N ILE A 10 -12.66 -2.91 2.71
CA ILE A 10 -12.89 -3.38 1.33
C ILE A 10 -13.97 -2.54 0.64
N ARG A 11 -15.08 -2.27 1.33
CA ARG A 11 -16.17 -1.41 0.81
C ARG A 11 -15.71 0.03 0.61
N ALA A 12 -14.96 0.59 1.55
CA ALA A 12 -14.41 1.93 1.43
C ALA A 12 -13.50 2.04 0.20
N ASN A 13 -12.61 1.06 -0.01
CA ASN A 13 -11.76 1.05 -1.20
C ASN A 13 -12.58 0.97 -2.49
N ALA A 14 -13.59 0.08 -2.53
CA ALA A 14 -14.45 -0.05 -3.71
C ALA A 14 -15.23 1.23 -4.01
N LEU A 15 -15.81 1.87 -3.00
CA LEU A 15 -16.59 3.10 -3.14
C LEU A 15 -15.73 4.27 -3.61
N LEU A 16 -14.58 4.48 -2.98
CA LEU A 16 -13.66 5.57 -3.34
C LEU A 16 -13.02 5.34 -4.71
N THR A 17 -12.71 4.08 -5.06
CA THR A 17 -12.26 3.73 -6.41
C THR A 17 -13.36 4.03 -7.43
N ALA A 18 -14.60 3.61 -7.18
CA ALA A 18 -15.72 3.91 -8.08
C ALA A 18 -15.93 5.42 -8.26
N LEU A 19 -15.87 6.18 -7.16
CA LEU A 19 -15.97 7.64 -7.20
C LEU A 19 -14.88 8.27 -8.06
N PHE A 20 -13.62 7.83 -7.88
CA PHE A 20 -12.50 8.27 -8.71
C PHE A 20 -12.68 7.90 -10.20
N VAL A 21 -13.07 6.67 -10.49
CA VAL A 21 -13.22 6.21 -11.88
C VAL A 21 -14.34 6.98 -12.58
N ILE A 22 -15.49 7.17 -11.92
CA ILE A 22 -16.62 7.92 -12.47
C ILE A 22 -16.20 9.37 -12.72
N SER A 23 -15.56 10.02 -11.75
CA SER A 23 -15.14 11.42 -11.91
C SER A 23 -14.08 11.59 -13.00
N ALA A 24 -13.12 10.66 -13.10
CA ALA A 24 -12.10 10.65 -14.15
C ALA A 24 -12.71 10.48 -15.54
N ILE A 25 -13.67 9.56 -15.71
CA ILE A 25 -14.35 9.34 -16.99
C ILE A 25 -15.16 10.58 -17.38
N VAL A 26 -15.96 11.14 -16.46
CA VAL A 26 -16.76 12.35 -16.73
C VAL A 26 -15.86 13.51 -17.15
N ALA A 27 -14.77 13.75 -16.43
CA ALA A 27 -13.84 14.82 -16.77
C ALA A 27 -13.10 14.57 -18.10
N ALA A 28 -12.78 13.32 -18.44
CA ALA A 28 -12.14 12.97 -19.71
C ALA A 28 -13.07 13.12 -20.93
N VAL A 29 -14.36 12.78 -20.77
CA VAL A 29 -15.37 12.80 -21.84
C VAL A 29 -15.95 14.19 -22.04
N VAL A 30 -16.41 14.86 -20.98
CA VAL A 30 -17.05 16.19 -21.07
C VAL A 30 -16.02 17.28 -21.33
N PHE A 31 -14.83 17.17 -20.71
CA PHE A 31 -13.67 18.03 -20.95
C PHE A 31 -13.90 19.55 -20.75
N ASP A 32 -14.86 19.94 -19.89
CA ASP A 32 -15.01 21.33 -19.43
C ASP A 32 -14.27 21.60 -18.12
N ASP A 33 -13.87 22.86 -17.89
CA ASP A 33 -13.10 23.28 -16.72
C ASP A 33 -13.74 22.96 -15.36
N PRO A 34 -15.06 23.11 -15.13
CA PRO A 34 -15.68 22.73 -13.86
C PRO A 34 -15.51 21.24 -13.54
N TRP A 35 -15.67 20.35 -14.53
CA TRP A 35 -15.54 18.90 -14.34
C TRP A 35 -14.10 18.47 -14.08
N LYS A 36 -13.15 19.12 -14.76
CA LYS A 36 -11.71 18.93 -14.50
C LYS A 36 -11.36 19.27 -13.05
N ASN A 37 -11.82 20.41 -12.55
CA ASN A 37 -11.55 20.85 -11.17
C ASN A 37 -12.19 19.93 -10.12
N ILE A 38 -13.42 19.47 -10.35
CA ILE A 38 -14.08 18.49 -9.47
C ILE A 38 -13.30 17.18 -9.42
N ALA A 39 -12.90 16.64 -10.58
CA ALA A 39 -12.13 15.40 -10.65
C ALA A 39 -10.77 15.53 -9.96
N ALA A 40 -10.08 16.67 -10.11
CA ALA A 40 -8.85 16.95 -9.36
C ALA A 40 -9.09 17.02 -7.85
N GLY A 41 -10.15 17.68 -7.40
CA GLY A 41 -10.52 17.72 -5.97
C GLY A 41 -10.75 16.32 -5.41
N ILE A 42 -11.46 15.46 -6.14
CA ILE A 42 -11.67 14.05 -5.77
C ILE A 42 -10.35 13.29 -5.73
N ALA A 43 -9.48 13.47 -6.73
CA ALA A 43 -8.18 12.79 -6.78
C ALA A 43 -7.28 13.19 -5.60
N LEU A 44 -7.21 14.49 -5.29
CA LEU A 44 -6.44 15.01 -4.16
C LEU A 44 -7.04 14.56 -2.81
N GLY A 45 -8.36 14.53 -2.69
CA GLY A 45 -9.04 13.98 -1.50
C GLY A 45 -8.75 12.50 -1.30
N CYS A 46 -8.82 11.69 -2.37
CA CYS A 46 -8.47 10.27 -2.34
C CYS A 46 -7.00 10.07 -1.99
N PHE A 47 -6.09 10.86 -2.58
CA PHE A 47 -4.67 10.83 -2.26
C PHE A 47 -4.41 11.16 -0.79
N ALA A 48 -4.96 12.25 -0.28
CA ALA A 48 -4.80 12.65 1.12
C ALA A 48 -5.34 11.59 2.09
N ALA A 49 -6.54 11.05 1.81
CA ALA A 49 -7.10 9.94 2.57
C ALA A 49 -6.16 8.71 2.52
N GLY A 50 -5.63 8.39 1.33
CA GLY A 50 -4.66 7.33 1.09
C GLY A 50 -3.40 7.47 1.94
N VAL A 51 -2.82 8.66 2.01
CA VAL A 51 -1.65 8.95 2.86
C VAL A 51 -1.99 8.73 4.33
N ILE A 52 -3.13 9.22 4.81
CA ILE A 52 -3.55 9.05 6.22
C ILE A 52 -3.68 7.56 6.56
N VAL A 53 -4.39 6.78 5.75
CA VAL A 53 -4.57 5.35 6.01
C VAL A 53 -3.27 4.56 5.82
N PHE A 54 -2.40 4.98 4.91
CA PHE A 54 -1.07 4.39 4.72
C PHE A 54 -0.22 4.57 5.99
N LEU A 55 -0.14 5.80 6.52
CA LEU A 55 0.62 6.11 7.73
C LEU A 55 0.05 5.39 8.95
N TRP A 56 -1.28 5.30 9.08
CA TRP A 56 -1.91 4.54 10.14
C TRP A 56 -1.60 3.05 10.02
N GLY A 57 -1.76 2.46 8.83
CA GLY A 57 -1.43 1.06 8.58
C GLY A 57 0.05 0.77 8.88
N TYR A 58 0.95 1.66 8.44
CA TYR A 58 2.37 1.57 8.72
C TYR A 58 2.66 1.60 10.23
N TRP A 59 2.08 2.56 10.96
CA TRP A 59 2.26 2.66 12.41
C TRP A 59 1.82 1.38 13.15
N THR A 60 0.66 0.85 12.79
CA THR A 60 0.15 -0.43 13.35
C THR A 60 1.07 -1.60 12.98
N ALA A 61 1.54 -1.67 11.73
CA ALA A 61 2.45 -2.71 11.28
C ALA A 61 3.80 -2.66 12.00
N VAL A 62 4.35 -1.47 12.27
CA VAL A 62 5.63 -1.28 13.00
C VAL A 62 5.54 -1.82 14.44
N GLN A 63 4.41 -1.63 15.11
CA GLN A 63 4.24 -2.19 16.46
C GLN A 63 4.23 -3.72 16.42
N ARG A 64 3.55 -4.27 15.42
CA ARG A 64 3.43 -5.71 15.22
C ARG A 64 4.70 -6.36 14.69
N SER A 65 5.54 -5.63 13.96
CA SER A 65 6.81 -6.13 13.43
C SER A 65 7.83 -6.45 14.53
N ARG A 66 7.55 -6.10 15.79
CA ARG A 66 8.35 -6.52 16.94
C ARG A 66 8.29 -8.04 17.13
N VAL A 67 7.14 -8.64 16.87
CA VAL A 67 6.88 -10.08 17.05
C VAL A 67 6.69 -10.84 15.74
N ASP A 68 6.34 -10.14 14.66
CA ASP A 68 6.11 -10.71 13.34
C ASP A 68 7.14 -10.22 12.31
N ASN A 69 7.53 -11.09 11.38
CA ASN A 69 8.28 -10.69 10.18
C ASN A 69 7.32 -10.20 9.11
N ILE A 70 7.22 -8.87 8.95
CA ILE A 70 6.30 -8.21 8.03
C ILE A 70 7.09 -7.69 6.82
N ALA A 71 6.92 -8.32 5.66
CA ALA A 71 7.45 -7.81 4.41
C ALA A 71 6.54 -6.71 3.84
N VAL A 72 7.14 -5.67 3.26
CA VAL A 72 6.43 -4.53 2.63
C VAL A 72 5.51 -5.01 1.51
N SER A 73 5.97 -6.01 0.74
CA SER A 73 5.17 -6.64 -0.31
C SER A 73 3.92 -7.30 0.27
N SER A 74 4.07 -8.13 1.30
CA SER A 74 2.94 -8.79 1.95
C SER A 74 1.98 -7.78 2.59
N LEU A 75 2.48 -6.68 3.14
CA LEU A 75 1.64 -5.65 3.77
C LEU A 75 0.80 -4.85 2.75
N TYR A 76 1.42 -4.31 1.69
CA TYR A 76 0.74 -3.38 0.78
C TYR A 76 0.17 -4.04 -0.48
N PHE A 77 0.68 -5.20 -0.88
CA PHE A 77 0.17 -5.98 -2.01
C PHE A 77 -0.53 -7.27 -1.57
N LEU A 78 -0.70 -7.50 -0.27
CA LEU A 78 -1.43 -8.63 0.28
C LEU A 78 -0.94 -10.00 -0.24
N VAL A 79 0.37 -10.13 -0.49
CA VAL A 79 1.00 -11.36 -1.00
C VAL A 79 1.41 -12.31 0.12
N ASP A 80 2.05 -13.44 -0.22
CA ASP A 80 2.56 -14.44 0.72
C ASP A 80 1.53 -15.06 1.66
N LYS A 81 0.27 -15.18 1.19
CA LYS A 81 -0.86 -15.69 1.97
C LYS A 81 -1.18 -14.88 3.23
N CYS A 82 -0.77 -13.61 3.29
CA CYS A 82 -1.11 -12.76 4.43
C CYS A 82 -2.61 -12.47 4.52
N ALA A 83 -3.34 -12.59 3.40
CA ALA A 83 -4.78 -12.38 3.30
C ALA A 83 -5.46 -13.60 2.65
N PRO A 84 -6.76 -13.86 2.93
CA PRO A 84 -7.56 -14.75 2.12
C PRO A 84 -7.51 -14.36 0.64
N LYS A 85 -7.42 -15.35 -0.26
CA LYS A 85 -7.27 -15.12 -1.71
C LYS A 85 -8.38 -14.24 -2.29
N SER A 86 -9.60 -14.31 -1.76
CA SER A 86 -10.72 -13.46 -2.17
C SER A 86 -10.45 -11.98 -1.86
N VAL A 87 -10.01 -11.68 -0.65
CA VAL A 87 -9.71 -10.31 -0.21
C VAL A 87 -8.53 -9.75 -1.00
N ALA A 88 -7.42 -10.50 -1.10
CA ALA A 88 -6.24 -10.06 -1.84
C ALA A 88 -6.57 -9.72 -3.31
N ARG A 89 -7.37 -10.56 -3.98
CA ARG A 89 -7.78 -10.31 -5.37
C ARG A 89 -8.65 -9.07 -5.52
N ILE A 90 -9.63 -8.87 -4.63
CA ILE A 90 -10.50 -7.69 -4.69
C ILE A 90 -9.68 -6.42 -4.46
N MET A 91 -8.88 -6.41 -3.40
CA MET A 91 -8.10 -5.25 -2.97
C MET A 91 -7.03 -4.87 -4.01
N ASN A 92 -6.27 -5.84 -4.52
CA ASN A 92 -5.30 -5.61 -5.60
C ASN A 92 -5.95 -5.34 -6.95
N GLY A 93 -7.13 -5.91 -7.22
CA GLY A 93 -7.91 -5.60 -8.41
C GLY A 93 -8.34 -4.13 -8.43
N LEU A 94 -8.81 -3.60 -7.29
CA LEU A 94 -9.13 -2.18 -7.15
C LEU A 94 -7.89 -1.28 -7.33
N LEU A 95 -6.75 -1.66 -6.73
CA LEU A 95 -5.49 -0.95 -6.95
C LEU A 95 -5.08 -0.96 -8.43
N ALA A 96 -5.20 -2.10 -9.12
CA ALA A 96 -4.90 -2.19 -10.54
C ALA A 96 -5.82 -1.29 -11.38
N VAL A 97 -7.12 -1.24 -11.05
CA VAL A 97 -8.08 -0.32 -11.69
C VAL A 97 -7.67 1.13 -11.47
N GLN A 98 -7.29 1.53 -10.25
CA GLN A 98 -6.80 2.88 -9.97
C GLN A 98 -5.59 3.20 -10.86
N VAL A 99 -4.57 2.34 -10.88
CA VAL A 99 -3.37 2.53 -11.70
C VAL A 99 -3.70 2.67 -13.18
N VAL A 100 -4.50 1.76 -13.74
CA VAL A 100 -4.87 1.78 -15.17
C VAL A 100 -5.64 3.05 -15.51
N VAL A 101 -6.65 3.42 -14.71
CA VAL A 101 -7.47 4.60 -14.97
C VAL A 101 -6.66 5.88 -14.82
N SER A 102 -5.80 5.97 -13.79
CA SER A 102 -4.89 7.10 -13.59
C SER A 102 -3.95 7.30 -14.78
N ILE A 103 -3.31 6.23 -15.26
CA ILE A 103 -2.42 6.29 -16.42
C ILE A 103 -3.22 6.65 -17.68
N ALA A 104 -4.33 5.95 -17.96
CA ALA A 104 -5.13 6.18 -19.16
C ALA A 104 -5.65 7.62 -19.23
N THR A 105 -6.16 8.16 -18.12
CA THR A 105 -6.70 9.52 -18.06
C THR A 105 -5.60 10.57 -18.23
N ALA A 106 -4.43 10.36 -17.61
CA ALA A 106 -3.27 11.22 -17.78
C ALA A 106 -2.71 11.18 -19.21
N SER A 107 -2.69 10.01 -19.86
CA SER A 107 -2.20 9.83 -21.23
C SER A 107 -3.13 10.43 -22.28
N VAL A 108 -4.45 10.22 -22.18
CA VAL A 108 -5.41 10.74 -23.17
C VAL A 108 -5.43 12.27 -23.18
N ARG A 109 -5.11 12.92 -22.05
CA ARG A 109 -5.20 14.38 -21.91
C ARG A 109 -3.88 14.99 -21.38
N SER A 110 -2.74 14.55 -21.92
CA SER A 110 -1.40 14.95 -21.43
C SER A 110 -0.94 16.35 -21.86
N SER A 111 -1.67 17.06 -22.72
CA SER A 111 -1.33 18.43 -23.16
C SER A 111 -2.58 19.21 -23.50
N THR A 112 -2.86 20.26 -22.72
CA THR A 112 -3.78 21.32 -23.13
C THR A 112 -2.90 22.47 -23.61
N ASN A 113 -2.78 22.63 -24.93
CA ASN A 113 -2.35 23.87 -25.59
C ASN A 113 -0.99 24.50 -25.19
N GLY A 114 0.02 23.70 -24.83
CA GLY A 114 1.38 24.21 -24.57
C GLY A 114 1.60 24.82 -23.18
N GLU A 115 0.61 24.75 -22.28
CA GLU A 115 0.78 25.11 -20.88
C GLU A 115 1.16 23.88 -20.03
N PRO A 116 2.08 24.02 -19.05
CA PRO A 116 2.49 22.90 -18.20
C PRO A 116 1.36 22.41 -17.28
N GLY A 117 0.98 21.14 -17.43
CA GLY A 117 0.19 20.40 -16.43
C GLY A 117 -1.31 20.34 -16.73
N SER A 118 -1.80 19.16 -17.09
CA SER A 118 -3.23 18.87 -17.15
C SER A 118 -3.77 18.63 -15.75
N THR A 119 -4.88 19.28 -15.37
CA THR A 119 -5.62 19.01 -14.12
C THR A 119 -5.97 17.53 -13.95
N LEU A 120 -6.03 16.75 -15.04
CA LEU A 120 -6.25 15.32 -15.01
C LEU A 120 -5.02 14.51 -14.55
N ALA A 121 -3.82 15.09 -14.60
CA ALA A 121 -2.58 14.43 -14.16
C ALA A 121 -2.57 14.16 -12.65
N TYR A 122 -3.33 14.92 -11.83
CA TYR A 122 -3.47 14.66 -10.39
C TYR A 122 -4.02 13.26 -10.09
N GLY A 123 -4.74 12.66 -11.05
CA GLY A 123 -5.21 11.27 -10.96
C GLY A 123 -4.07 10.27 -10.72
N ILE A 124 -2.83 10.57 -11.12
CA ILE A 124 -1.67 9.68 -10.90
C ILE A 124 -1.35 9.41 -9.43
N LEU A 125 -1.85 10.25 -8.52
CA LEU A 125 -1.65 10.14 -7.09
C LEU A 125 -2.62 9.17 -6.42
N VAL A 126 -3.76 8.90 -7.05
CA VAL A 126 -4.85 8.09 -6.47
C VAL A 126 -4.47 6.66 -6.11
N PRO A 127 -3.55 5.95 -6.81
CA PRO A 127 -3.10 4.62 -6.38
C PRO A 127 -2.57 4.55 -4.95
N MET A 128 -2.19 5.68 -4.34
CA MET A 128 -1.84 5.71 -2.91
C MET A 128 -3.01 5.37 -1.99
N LEU A 129 -4.25 5.63 -2.41
CA LEU A 129 -5.44 5.19 -1.69
C LEU A 129 -5.51 3.66 -1.63
N GLY A 130 -5.36 3.00 -2.78
CA GLY A 130 -5.36 1.54 -2.86
C GLY A 130 -4.25 0.92 -2.02
N LEU A 131 -3.01 1.42 -2.15
CA LEU A 131 -1.88 0.97 -1.33
C LEU A 131 -2.13 1.20 0.16
N GLY A 132 -2.61 2.39 0.54
CA GLY A 132 -2.88 2.72 1.93
C GLY A 132 -3.98 1.85 2.56
N LEU A 133 -5.09 1.60 1.86
CA LEU A 133 -6.16 0.73 2.35
C LEU A 133 -5.75 -0.74 2.38
N ASN A 134 -4.94 -1.21 1.42
CA ASN A 134 -4.33 -2.53 1.48
C ASN A 134 -3.43 -2.68 2.72
N GLY A 135 -2.53 -1.72 2.94
CA GLY A 135 -1.65 -1.69 4.10
C GLY A 135 -2.41 -1.67 5.42
N LEU A 136 -3.47 -0.87 5.50
CA LEU A 136 -4.35 -0.81 6.67
C LEU A 136 -5.02 -2.16 6.93
N TRP A 137 -5.59 -2.80 5.90
CA TRP A 137 -6.18 -4.13 6.02
C TRP A 137 -5.12 -5.16 6.46
N GLY A 138 -3.94 -5.15 5.84
CA GLY A 138 -2.84 -6.05 6.15
C GLY A 138 -2.33 -5.88 7.59
N ALA A 139 -2.26 -4.64 8.08
CA ALA A 139 -1.82 -4.36 9.44
C ALA A 139 -2.78 -4.92 10.51
N PHE A 140 -4.09 -4.73 10.32
CA PHE A 140 -5.11 -5.18 11.28
C PHE A 140 -5.48 -6.66 11.17
N TYR A 141 -5.57 -7.18 9.95
CA TYR A 141 -6.16 -8.51 9.70
C TYR A 141 -5.20 -9.48 9.01
N GLY A 142 -4.05 -9.01 8.52
CA GLY A 142 -3.08 -9.85 7.85
C GLY A 142 -2.48 -10.89 8.80
N SER A 143 -2.14 -12.07 8.29
CA SER A 143 -1.36 -13.08 9.01
C SER A 143 0.09 -13.03 8.53
N PHE A 144 1.03 -12.84 9.45
CA PHE A 144 2.45 -12.80 9.15
C PHE A 144 3.18 -13.95 9.86
N ARG A 145 4.39 -14.27 9.39
CA ARG A 145 5.21 -15.30 10.03
C ARG A 145 5.79 -14.72 11.32
N PRO A 146 5.84 -15.49 12.42
CA PRO A 146 6.52 -15.07 13.64
C PRO A 146 7.98 -14.70 13.37
N ARG A 147 8.48 -13.71 14.11
CA ARG A 147 9.90 -13.38 14.12
C ARG A 147 10.65 -14.54 14.75
N ARG A 148 11.66 -15.05 14.06
CA ARG A 148 12.60 -15.99 14.66
C ARG A 148 13.51 -15.17 15.56
N ASP A 149 13.45 -15.41 16.86
CA ASP A 149 14.48 -14.92 17.76
C ASP A 149 15.78 -15.58 17.32
N THR A 150 16.74 -14.78 16.87
CA THR A 150 18.12 -15.23 16.79
C THR A 150 18.60 -15.38 18.22
N LYS A 151 18.17 -16.45 18.92
CA LYS A 151 19.00 -17.02 19.96
C LYS A 151 20.27 -17.39 19.22
N ILE A 152 21.37 -16.71 19.54
CA ILE A 152 22.70 -17.06 19.08
C ILE A 152 22.95 -18.48 19.60
N GLU A 153 22.54 -19.48 18.83
CA GLU A 153 22.90 -20.87 19.03
C GLU A 153 24.32 -20.99 18.49
N GLY A 154 25.30 -20.84 19.37
CA GLY A 154 26.71 -21.06 19.07
C GLY A 154 27.48 -19.81 18.63
N VAL A 155 27.69 -18.87 19.55
CA VAL A 155 29.08 -18.44 19.73
C VAL A 155 29.66 -19.52 20.65
N PRO A 156 30.60 -20.36 20.19
CA PRO A 156 31.32 -21.23 21.10
C PRO A 156 31.93 -20.35 22.19
N ASP A 157 31.58 -20.62 23.46
CA ASP A 157 32.36 -20.11 24.59
C ASP A 157 33.82 -20.48 24.32
N GLU A 158 34.69 -19.47 24.41
CA GLU A 158 36.14 -19.57 24.59
C GLU A 158 36.80 -20.80 23.94
N GLY A 159 37.40 -20.59 22.76
CA GLY A 159 38.46 -21.50 22.29
C GLY A 159 39.46 -21.74 23.44
N PRO A 160 39.94 -22.98 23.63
CA PRO A 160 40.74 -23.32 24.80
C PRO A 160 41.90 -22.33 24.90
N ALA A 161 42.09 -21.77 26.11
CA ALA A 161 43.22 -20.92 26.44
C ALA A 161 44.49 -21.52 25.81
N SER A 162 45.08 -20.81 24.85
CA SER A 162 46.32 -21.23 24.23
C SER A 162 47.36 -21.39 25.33
N GLY A 163 47.69 -22.63 25.68
CA GLY A 163 48.73 -23.00 26.63
C GLY A 163 50.11 -22.69 26.09
N GLN A 164 50.38 -21.43 25.78
CA GLN A 164 51.66 -20.90 25.35
C GLN A 164 51.95 -19.63 26.16
N ASP A 165 52.28 -19.86 27.42
CA ASP A 165 53.31 -19.09 28.13
C ASP A 165 53.82 -20.01 29.26
N VAL A 166 54.45 -21.12 28.84
CA VAL A 166 55.37 -21.87 29.68
C VAL A 166 56.74 -21.23 29.44
N GLY A 167 57.32 -20.71 30.52
CA GLY A 167 58.48 -19.83 30.50
C GLY A 167 59.67 -20.32 29.68
N HIS A 168 60.37 -19.35 29.10
CA HIS A 168 61.79 -19.48 28.82
C HIS A 168 62.55 -18.71 29.90
N ASP A 169 63.39 -19.46 30.61
CA ASP A 169 64.47 -19.01 31.49
C ASP A 169 65.44 -18.04 30.79
#